data_AF-A0A4S9KZR5-F1
#
_entry.id   AF-A0A4S9KZR5-F1
#
_cell.length_a   1.000
_cell.length_b   1.000
_cell.length_c   1.000
_cell.angle_alpha   90.00
_cell.angle_beta   90.00
_cell.angle_gamma   90.00
#
_symmetry.space_group_name_H-M   'P 1'
#
loop_
_entity.id
_entity.type
_entity.pdbx_description
1 polymer ?
#
loop_
_entity_poly.entity_id
_entity_poly.type
_entity_poly.pdbx_seq_one_letter_code
_entity_poly.pdbx_strand_id
1 'polypeptide(L)'
;MHFSTFTAASILALASSTFASKVAVKNNCPQDIFLQITRQDQSTTQQKIASNGGYFSEQLNGQGNSYGITKNQDYYSPNTPKLIWGASDSAGVVYYSLNNVDGNPFNGQSVKLTGNQQSCPAVTSVDGSTKACSNVNDFTLTLC
;
A
#
# COMPACT_ATOMS: atom_id res chain seq x y z
N MET A 1 40.97 52.49 10.75
CA MET A 1 40.76 51.28 9.93
C MET A 1 40.03 50.27 10.81
N HIS A 2 38.75 49.98 10.54
CA HIS A 2 38.00 48.94 11.24
C HIS A 2 37.47 47.96 10.20
N PHE A 3 37.93 46.71 10.27
CA PHE A 3 37.43 45.61 9.45
C PHE A 3 36.52 44.75 10.31
N SER A 4 35.22 44.79 10.04
CA SER A 4 34.24 43.90 10.65
C SER A 4 34.21 42.58 9.89
N THR A 5 34.71 41.52 10.52
CA THR A 5 34.64 40.15 10.02
C THR A 5 33.22 39.59 10.20
N PHE A 6 32.55 39.31 9.09
CA PHE A 6 31.30 38.53 9.06
C PHE A 6 31.64 37.05 8.93
N THR A 7 31.39 36.27 9.99
CA THR A 7 31.46 34.80 9.96
C THR A 7 30.11 34.26 9.47
N ALA A 8 30.06 33.81 8.22
CA ALA A 8 28.91 33.09 7.68
C ALA A 8 28.97 31.62 8.15
N ALA A 9 28.08 31.23 9.05
CA ALA A 9 27.89 29.82 9.43
C ALA A 9 27.00 29.14 8.39
N SER A 10 27.59 28.27 7.56
CA SER A 10 26.86 27.44 6.61
C SER A 10 26.20 26.27 7.34
N ILE A 11 24.87 26.30 7.49
CA ILE A 11 24.09 25.18 8.00
C ILE A 11 23.91 24.18 6.86
N LEU A 12 24.65 23.07 6.91
CA LEU A 12 24.42 21.90 6.05
C LEU A 12 23.10 21.24 6.48
N ALA A 13 22.03 21.52 5.75
CA ALA A 13 20.77 20.78 5.89
C ALA A 13 21.01 19.33 5.40
N LEU A 14 21.11 18.39 6.32
CA LEU A 14 21.06 16.96 5.99
C LEU A 14 19.65 16.64 5.48
N ALA A 15 19.52 16.39 4.19
CA ALA A 15 18.28 15.85 3.64
C ALA A 15 18.05 14.46 4.25
N SER A 16 17.07 14.35 5.14
CA SER A 16 16.61 13.07 5.65
C SER A 16 16.04 12.28 4.47
N SER A 17 16.78 11.30 3.97
CA SER A 17 16.22 10.30 3.06
C SER A 17 15.20 9.50 3.83
N THR A 18 13.92 9.90 3.76
CA THR A 18 12.82 9.07 4.22
C THR A 18 12.82 7.84 3.33
N PHE A 19 13.35 6.74 3.84
CA PHE A 19 13.15 5.42 3.25
C PHE A 19 11.63 5.19 3.24
N ALA A 20 10.98 5.41 2.10
CA ALA A 20 9.54 5.25 2.00
C ALA A 20 9.23 3.81 1.60
N SER A 21 8.25 3.21 2.26
CA SER A 21 7.78 1.86 1.93
C SER A 21 7.09 1.87 0.57
N LYS A 22 7.08 0.75 -0.16
CA LYS A 22 6.25 0.60 -1.36
C LYS A 22 5.08 -0.32 -1.11
N VAL A 23 4.01 -0.09 -1.85
CA VAL A 23 2.90 -1.01 -1.99
C VAL A 23 2.85 -1.51 -3.41
N ALA A 24 2.50 -2.78 -3.58
CA ALA A 24 2.36 -3.40 -4.88
C ALA A 24 1.22 -4.40 -4.90
N VAL A 25 0.58 -4.52 -6.06
CA VAL A 25 -0.45 -5.52 -6.32
C VAL A 25 -0.05 -6.30 -7.57
N LYS A 26 0.01 -7.62 -7.44
CA LYS A 26 0.29 -8.55 -8.53
C LYS A 26 -0.95 -9.41 -8.80
N ASN A 27 -1.43 -9.38 -10.03
CA ASN A 27 -2.56 -10.16 -10.49
C ASN A 27 -2.09 -11.36 -11.31
N ASN A 28 -2.05 -12.57 -10.74
CA ASN A 28 -1.86 -13.79 -11.53
C ASN A 28 -3.19 -14.44 -11.92
N CYS A 29 -4.33 -13.80 -11.65
CA CYS A 29 -5.62 -14.34 -12.02
C CYS A 29 -5.78 -14.37 -13.56
N PRO A 30 -6.60 -15.30 -14.10
CA PRO A 30 -6.82 -15.39 -15.55
C PRO A 30 -7.72 -14.26 -16.11
N GLN A 31 -8.09 -13.28 -15.29
CA GLN A 31 -8.92 -12.13 -15.65
C GLN A 31 -8.34 -10.84 -15.06
N ASP A 32 -8.69 -9.71 -15.67
CA ASP A 32 -8.30 -8.39 -15.17
C ASP A 32 -8.92 -8.16 -13.78
N ILE A 33 -8.22 -7.41 -12.94
CA ILE A 33 -8.73 -6.91 -11.66
C ILE A 33 -8.72 -5.39 -11.67
N PHE A 34 -9.55 -4.80 -10.82
CA PHE A 34 -9.66 -3.36 -10.64
C PHE A 34 -9.21 -3.02 -9.22
N LEU A 35 -8.22 -2.14 -9.17
CA LEU A 35 -7.67 -1.57 -7.94
C LEU A 35 -8.25 -0.16 -7.76
N GLN A 36 -9.10 0.01 -6.75
CA GLN A 36 -9.56 1.29 -6.25
C GLN A 36 -8.64 1.76 -5.13
N ILE A 37 -7.95 2.86 -5.35
CA ILE A 37 -7.15 3.52 -4.32
C ILE A 37 -7.99 4.63 -3.72
N THR A 38 -8.08 4.68 -2.39
CA THR A 38 -8.68 5.76 -1.62
C THR A 38 -7.66 6.27 -0.62
N ARG A 39 -7.44 7.58 -0.60
CA ARG A 39 -6.49 8.25 0.29
C ARG A 39 -7.20 8.83 1.52
N GLN A 40 -6.40 9.30 2.48
CA GLN A 40 -6.92 9.96 3.69
C GLN A 40 -7.77 11.20 3.38
N ASP A 41 -7.46 11.95 2.33
CA ASP A 41 -8.22 13.12 1.88
C ASP A 41 -9.50 12.74 1.09
N GLN A 42 -9.83 11.45 1.04
CA GLN A 42 -10.94 10.87 0.28
C GLN A 42 -10.80 11.00 -1.24
N SER A 43 -9.64 11.41 -1.76
CA SER A 43 -9.36 11.29 -3.18
C SER A 43 -9.32 9.83 -3.60
N THR A 44 -9.86 9.56 -4.79
CA THR A 44 -10.02 8.20 -5.31
C THR A 44 -9.45 8.07 -6.70
N THR A 45 -8.83 6.93 -7.00
CA THR A 45 -8.32 6.61 -8.34
C THR A 45 -8.49 5.12 -8.59
N GLN A 46 -9.00 4.76 -9.76
CA GLN A 46 -9.13 3.37 -10.17
C GLN A 46 -8.08 3.01 -11.21
N GLN A 47 -7.47 1.84 -11.06
CA GLN A 47 -6.51 1.27 -11.99
C GLN A 47 -6.94 -0.14 -12.38
N LYS A 48 -6.84 -0.45 -13.68
CA LYS A 48 -7.02 -1.82 -14.16
C LYS A 48 -5.67 -2.53 -14.16
N ILE A 49 -5.59 -3.70 -13.54
CA ILE A 49 -4.40 -4.53 -13.52
C ILE A 49 -4.69 -5.76 -14.39
N ALA A 50 -3.93 -5.89 -15.48
CA ALA A 50 -4.14 -6.94 -16.47
C ALA A 50 -4.06 -8.35 -15.86
N SER A 51 -4.81 -9.28 -16.44
CA SER A 51 -4.71 -10.72 -16.15
C SER A 51 -3.29 -11.28 -16.36
N ASN A 52 -3.03 -12.45 -15.78
CA ASN A 52 -1.85 -13.28 -16.08
C ASN A 52 -0.49 -12.58 -15.85
N GLY A 53 -0.35 -11.89 -14.72
CA GLY A 53 0.90 -11.30 -14.25
C GLY A 53 0.94 -9.78 -14.27
N GLY A 54 -0.20 -9.10 -14.49
CA GLY A 54 -0.28 -7.65 -14.36
C GLY A 54 0.18 -7.17 -13.00
N TYR A 55 0.77 -5.97 -12.97
CA TYR A 55 1.44 -5.44 -11.78
C TYR A 55 1.17 -3.95 -11.63
N PHE A 56 0.91 -3.54 -10.39
CA PHE A 56 0.85 -2.15 -9.96
C PHE A 56 1.81 -1.94 -8.79
N SER A 57 2.46 -0.78 -8.73
CA SER A 57 3.20 -0.38 -7.54
C SER A 57 3.23 1.13 -7.38
N GLU A 58 3.23 1.59 -6.13
CA GLU A 58 3.48 2.98 -5.79
C GLU A 58 4.23 3.11 -4.46
N GLN A 59 4.69 4.32 -4.17
CA GLN A 59 5.21 4.67 -2.85
C GLN A 59 4.04 4.75 -1.85
N LEU A 60 4.20 4.11 -0.69
CA LEU A 60 3.28 4.31 0.44
C LEU A 60 3.55 5.68 1.04
N ASN A 61 2.57 6.57 0.94
CA ASN A 61 2.69 7.94 1.44
C ASN A 61 1.69 8.16 2.57
N GLY A 62 2.22 8.42 3.77
CA GLY A 62 1.42 8.79 4.93
C GLY A 62 0.44 7.71 5.38
N GLN A 63 -0.65 8.15 6.01
CA GLN A 63 -1.60 7.30 6.72
C GLN A 63 -2.93 7.20 5.96
N GLY A 64 -3.78 6.23 6.33
CA GLY A 64 -5.14 6.12 5.84
C GLY A 64 -5.29 5.72 4.38
N ASN A 65 -4.30 5.04 3.80
CA ASN A 65 -4.41 4.52 2.43
C ASN A 65 -5.23 3.23 2.42
N SER A 66 -6.16 3.13 1.48
CA SER A 66 -6.97 1.94 1.24
C SER A 66 -6.85 1.52 -0.21
N TYR A 67 -6.51 0.25 -0.41
CA TYR A 67 -6.38 -0.42 -1.69
C TYR A 67 -7.50 -1.44 -1.78
N GLY A 68 -8.60 -1.07 -2.41
CA GLY A 68 -9.73 -1.94 -2.66
C GLY A 68 -9.56 -2.70 -3.96
N ILE A 69 -9.68 -4.02 -3.93
CA ILE A 69 -9.48 -4.88 -5.09
C ILE A 69 -10.74 -5.68 -5.37
N THR A 70 -11.14 -5.69 -6.63
CA THR A 70 -12.28 -6.48 -7.11
C THR A 70 -12.05 -6.96 -8.54
N LYS A 71 -12.90 -7.89 -9.00
CA LYS A 71 -12.95 -8.35 -10.40
C LYS A 71 -13.93 -7.55 -11.26
N ASN A 72 -14.71 -6.65 -10.65
CA ASN A 72 -15.71 -5.82 -11.34
C ASN A 72 -15.25 -4.37 -11.44
N GLN A 73 -15.43 -3.74 -12.60
CA GLN A 73 -15.06 -2.33 -12.77
C GLN A 73 -15.87 -1.39 -11.87
N ASP A 74 -17.13 -1.73 -11.60
CA ASP A 74 -18.01 -0.94 -10.73
C ASP A 74 -17.70 -1.22 -9.25
N TYR A 75 -16.63 -0.57 -8.76
CA TYR A 75 -16.16 -0.74 -7.39
C TYR A 75 -17.19 -0.27 -6.36
N TYR A 76 -17.91 0.83 -6.58
CA TYR A 76 -18.79 1.40 -5.54
C TYR A 76 -20.18 0.77 -5.48
N SER A 77 -20.50 -0.15 -6.39
CA SER A 77 -21.73 -0.93 -6.29
C SER A 77 -21.78 -1.73 -4.98
N PRO A 78 -22.94 -1.73 -4.28
CA PRO A 78 -23.14 -2.48 -3.04
C PRO A 78 -23.11 -3.99 -3.25
N ASN A 79 -23.23 -4.46 -4.49
CA ASN A 79 -23.22 -5.89 -4.83
C ASN A 79 -21.85 -6.37 -5.32
N THR A 80 -20.87 -5.48 -5.41
CA THR A 80 -19.52 -5.84 -5.86
C THR A 80 -18.69 -6.35 -4.68
N PRO A 81 -18.22 -7.61 -4.66
CA PRO A 81 -17.33 -8.08 -3.60
C PRO A 81 -15.96 -7.40 -3.67
N LYS A 82 -15.38 -7.06 -2.52
CA LYS A 82 -14.14 -6.27 -2.41
C LYS A 82 -13.21 -6.88 -1.39
N LEU A 83 -11.95 -7.07 -1.78
CA LEU A 83 -10.84 -7.25 -0.85
C LEU A 83 -10.27 -5.87 -0.53
N ILE A 84 -10.14 -5.51 0.74
CA ILE A 84 -9.64 -4.23 1.21
C ILE A 84 -8.28 -4.44 1.87
N TRP A 85 -7.24 -3.84 1.29
CA TRP A 85 -5.93 -3.73 1.90
C TRP A 85 -5.74 -2.33 2.45
N GLY A 86 -5.76 -2.19 3.78
CA GLY A 86 -5.37 -0.95 4.45
C GLY A 86 -3.86 -0.89 4.61
N ALA A 87 -3.26 0.28 4.34
CA ALA A 87 -1.84 0.52 4.61
C ALA A 87 -1.60 1.94 5.13
N SER A 88 -0.67 2.10 6.06
CA SER A 88 -0.27 3.39 6.61
C SER A 88 1.19 3.37 7.01
N ASP A 89 1.91 4.43 6.69
CA ASP A 89 3.23 4.71 7.24
C ASP A 89 3.10 5.82 8.28
N SER A 90 3.48 5.51 9.53
CA SER A 90 3.44 6.45 10.65
C SER A 90 4.71 6.31 11.48
N ALA A 91 5.52 7.37 11.48
CA ALA A 91 6.76 7.48 12.26
C ALA A 91 7.73 6.27 12.10
N GLY A 92 7.84 5.72 10.90
CA GLY A 92 8.74 4.59 10.60
C GLY A 92 8.13 3.21 10.93
N VAL A 93 6.85 3.16 11.32
CA VAL A 93 6.09 1.93 11.46
C VAL A 93 5.06 1.85 10.34
N VAL A 94 5.08 0.75 9.60
CA VAL A 94 4.05 0.44 8.60
C VAL A 94 2.96 -0.42 9.22
N TYR A 95 1.73 0.06 9.17
CA TYR A 95 0.53 -0.68 9.55
C TYR A 95 -0.18 -1.20 8.33
N TYR A 96 -0.67 -2.43 8.39
CA TYR A 96 -1.36 -3.05 7.27
C TYR A 96 -2.39 -4.08 7.72
N SER A 97 -3.45 -4.24 6.93
CA SER A 97 -4.53 -5.20 7.20
C SER A 97 -5.15 -5.70 5.90
N LEU A 98 -5.77 -6.89 5.93
CA LEU A 98 -6.63 -7.39 4.86
C LEU A 98 -8.02 -7.67 5.42
N ASN A 99 -9.05 -7.10 4.79
CA ASN A 99 -10.45 -7.34 5.11
C ASN A 99 -11.28 -7.56 3.82
N ASN A 100 -12.51 -8.07 3.94
CA ASN A 100 -13.46 -8.13 2.84
C ASN A 100 -14.68 -7.23 3.13
N VAL A 101 -15.25 -6.66 2.09
CA VAL A 101 -16.50 -5.89 2.13
C VAL A 101 -17.39 -6.40 0.99
N ASP A 102 -18.67 -6.61 1.27
CA ASP A 102 -19.66 -7.15 0.33
C ASP A 102 -19.30 -8.53 -0.26
N GLY A 103 -18.46 -9.30 0.45
CA GLY A 103 -18.01 -10.65 0.08
C GLY A 103 -16.53 -10.74 -0.31
N ASN A 104 -16.05 -11.96 -0.60
CA ASN A 104 -14.66 -12.22 -1.02
C ASN A 104 -14.56 -12.42 -2.54
N PRO A 105 -13.99 -11.49 -3.31
CA PRO A 105 -13.84 -11.63 -4.77
C PRO A 105 -12.87 -12.75 -5.18
N PHE A 106 -12.03 -13.22 -4.25
CA PHE A 106 -11.00 -14.24 -4.46
C PHE A 106 -11.29 -15.53 -3.67
N ASN A 107 -12.56 -15.80 -3.35
CA ASN A 107 -12.92 -17.03 -2.66
C ASN A 107 -12.45 -18.27 -3.43
N GLY A 108 -11.79 -19.21 -2.75
CA GLY A 108 -11.17 -20.39 -3.36
C GLY A 108 -9.87 -20.12 -4.13
N GLN A 109 -9.33 -18.89 -4.10
CA GLN A 109 -8.08 -18.51 -4.74
C GLN A 109 -7.05 -18.03 -3.70
N SER A 110 -5.77 -18.08 -4.05
CA SER A 110 -4.71 -17.61 -3.15
C SER A 110 -4.70 -16.10 -3.03
N VAL A 111 -4.60 -15.60 -1.80
CA VAL A 111 -4.40 -14.19 -1.46
C VAL A 111 -3.23 -14.14 -0.48
N LYS A 112 -2.18 -13.40 -0.81
CA LYS A 112 -0.98 -13.32 0.01
C LYS A 112 -0.43 -11.91 0.04
N LEU A 113 -0.36 -11.30 1.21
CA LEU A 113 0.32 -10.03 1.45
C LEU A 113 1.65 -10.31 2.14
N THR A 114 2.75 -9.97 1.49
CA THR A 114 4.12 -10.21 1.98
C THR A 114 4.95 -8.94 1.96
N GLY A 115 5.78 -8.78 2.98
CA GLY A 115 6.89 -7.83 3.00
C GLY A 115 8.17 -8.38 2.38
N ASN A 116 9.11 -7.50 2.03
CA ASN A 116 10.48 -7.85 1.66
C ASN A 116 11.41 -8.05 2.87
N GLN A 117 10.99 -7.65 4.07
CA GLN A 117 11.67 -7.89 5.33
C GLN A 117 11.07 -9.09 6.07
N GLN A 118 11.93 -10.00 6.53
CA GLN A 118 11.51 -11.18 7.28
C GLN A 118 10.89 -10.83 8.64
N SER A 119 11.17 -9.63 9.16
CA SER A 119 10.58 -9.12 10.39
C SER A 119 9.09 -8.74 10.26
N CYS A 120 8.57 -8.57 9.04
CA CYS A 120 7.17 -8.21 8.83
C CYS A 120 6.32 -9.47 8.60
N PRO A 121 5.34 -9.77 9.47
CA PRO A 121 4.46 -10.93 9.30
C PRO A 121 3.71 -10.90 7.97
N ALA A 122 3.77 -12.00 7.22
CA ALA A 122 2.88 -12.16 6.07
C ALA A 122 1.41 -12.25 6.54
N VAL A 123 0.49 -11.72 5.74
CA VAL A 123 -0.95 -11.87 5.96
C VAL A 123 -1.47 -12.80 4.86
N THR A 124 -1.89 -13.98 5.29
CA THR A 124 -2.41 -15.06 4.43
C THR A 124 -3.90 -15.33 4.65
N SER A 125 -4.52 -14.61 5.59
CA SER A 125 -5.95 -14.66 5.92
C SER A 125 -6.55 -13.27 5.82
N VAL A 126 -7.80 -13.21 5.36
CA VAL A 126 -8.58 -11.97 5.33
C VAL A 126 -9.40 -11.89 6.62
N ASP A 127 -8.74 -11.52 7.71
CA ASP A 127 -9.30 -11.54 9.08
C ASP A 127 -9.53 -10.14 9.67
N GLY A 128 -9.18 -9.08 8.94
CA GLY A 128 -9.29 -7.69 9.37
C GLY A 128 -8.27 -7.28 10.45
N SER A 129 -7.38 -8.17 10.88
CA SER A 129 -6.41 -7.85 11.92
C SER A 129 -5.32 -6.93 11.38
N THR A 130 -5.08 -5.84 12.10
CA THR A 130 -3.98 -4.92 11.79
C THR A 130 -2.67 -5.51 12.27
N LYS A 131 -1.70 -5.57 11.37
CA LYS A 131 -0.30 -5.91 11.65
C LYS A 131 0.55 -4.64 11.58
N ALA A 132 1.69 -4.67 12.27
CA ALA A 132 2.66 -3.59 12.28
C ALA A 132 4.04 -4.13 11.90
N CYS A 133 4.81 -3.34 11.15
CA CYS A 133 6.22 -3.60 10.89
C CYS A 133 7.06 -2.33 11.12
N SER A 134 8.05 -2.42 12.00
CA SER A 134 8.86 -1.28 12.46
C SER A 134 10.02 -0.92 11.53
N ASN A 135 10.05 -1.46 10.31
CA ASN A 135 11.07 -1.19 9.31
C ASN A 135 10.40 -0.78 8.02
N VAL A 136 11.13 0.01 7.22
CA VAL A 136 10.72 0.31 5.85
C VAL A 136 10.68 -1.00 5.08
N ASN A 137 9.54 -1.23 4.43
CA ASN A 137 9.26 -2.53 3.88
C ASN A 137 8.35 -2.41 2.67
N ASP A 138 8.76 -3.06 1.59
CA ASP A 138 7.94 -3.12 0.38
C ASP A 138 6.95 -4.27 0.54
N PHE A 139 5.67 -3.93 0.48
CA PHE A 139 4.58 -4.89 0.57
C PHE A 139 4.04 -5.21 -0.81
N THR A 140 3.89 -6.50 -1.09
CA THR A 140 3.23 -6.98 -2.31
C THR A 140 2.04 -7.85 -1.94
N LEU A 141 0.87 -7.47 -2.42
CA LEU A 141 -0.34 -8.28 -2.43
C LEU A 141 -0.37 -9.10 -3.73
N THR A 142 -0.22 -10.42 -3.61
CA THR A 142 -0.31 -11.36 -4.73
C THR A 142 -1.66 -12.06 -4.71
N LEU A 143 -2.34 -12.03 -5.85
CA LEU A 143 -3.70 -12.52 -6.03
C LEU A 143 -3.74 -13.55 -7.14
N CYS A 144 -4.27 -14.74 -6.82
CA CYS A 144 -4.14 -15.94 -7.65
C CYS A 144 -2.67 -16.25 -8.03
#